data_AF-E6WB74-F1
#
_entry.id   AF-E6WB74-F1
#
_cell.length_a   1.000
_cell.length_b   1.000
_cell.length_c   1.000
_cell.angle_alpha   90.00
_cell.angle_beta   90.00
_cell.angle_gamma   90.00
#
_symmetry.space_group_name_H-M   'P 1'
#
loop_
_entity.id
_entity.type
_entity.pdbx_description
1 polymer ?
#
loop_
_entity_poly.entity_id
_entity_poly.type
_entity_poly.pdbx_seq_one_letter_code
_entity_poly.pdbx_strand_id
1 'polypeptide(L)' 'MQGVMKFVKGWLLFSLLWGVFMWFVSWQAQGKEIGLAVVMSLYAGLIYQALMTMVARYKARKSQA' A
#
# COMPACT_ATOMS: atom_id res chain seq x y z
N MET A 1 13.92 -15.75 -0.51
CA MET A 1 12.96 -15.51 0.61
C MET A 1 13.00 -14.07 1.18
N GLN A 2 14.16 -13.40 1.29
CA GLN A 2 14.24 -12.05 1.89
C GLN A 2 13.47 -10.95 1.11
N GLY A 3 13.38 -11.03 -0.21
CA GLY A 3 12.67 -10.03 -1.03
C GLY A 3 11.17 -9.98 -0.75
N VAL A 4 10.52 -11.14 -0.66
CA VAL A 4 9.08 -11.26 -0.35
C VAL A 4 8.79 -10.75 1.07
N MET A 5 9.67 -11.06 2.03
CA MET A 5 9.51 -10.57 3.41
C MET A 5 9.54 -9.04 3.49
N LYS A 6 10.45 -8.39 2.75
CA LYS A 6 10.53 -6.92 2.65
C LYS A 6 9.29 -6.33 1.96
N PHE A 7 8.80 -7.00 0.92
CA PHE A 7 7.56 -6.62 0.23
C PHE A 7 6.36 -6.67 1.17
N VAL A 8 6.15 -7.79 1.87
CA VAL A 8 5.01 -7.99 2.77
C VAL A 8 5.07 -7.03 3.95
N LYS A 9 6.26 -6.80 4.54
CA LYS A 9 6.43 -5.79 5.59
C LYS A 9 6.02 -4.40 5.12
N GLY A 10 6.55 -3.94 3.98
CA GLY A 10 6.20 -2.62 3.44
C GLY A 10 4.73 -2.51 3.08
N TRP A 11 4.17 -3.56 2.48
CA TRP A 11 2.76 -3.64 2.13
C TRP A 11 1.83 -3.54 3.34
N LEU A 12 2.07 -4.34 4.39
CA LEU A 12 1.25 -4.33 5.60
C LEU A 12 1.37 -3.02 6.35
N LEU A 13 2.58 -2.46 6.45
CA LEU A 13 2.83 -1.21 7.16
C LEU A 13 2.16 -0.02 6.44
N PHE A 14 2.24 0.02 5.11
CA PHE A 14 1.53 1.01 4.31
C PHE A 14 0.01 0.84 4.40
N SER A 15 -0.50 -0.39 4.26
CA SER A 15 -1.94 -0.68 4.33
C SER A 15 -2.51 -0.29 5.70
N LEU A 16 -1.78 -0.58 6.78
CA LEU A 16 -2.18 -0.21 8.13
C LEU A 16 -2.19 1.32 8.30
N LEU A 17 -1.09 2.01 7.98
CA LEU A 17 -0.99 3.47 8.10
C LEU A 17 -2.03 4.18 7.23
N TRP A 18 -2.22 3.72 6.00
CA TRP A 18 -3.20 4.27 5.07
C TRP A 18 -4.63 4.03 5.54
N GLY A 19 -4.93 2.82 6.01
CA GLY A 19 -6.24 2.47 6.55
C GLY A 19 -6.59 3.30 7.78
N VAL A 20 -5.64 3.46 8.71
CA VAL A 20 -5.81 4.32 9.91
C VAL A 20 -5.97 5.78 9.51
N PHE A 21 -5.18 6.27 8.56
CA PHE A 21 -5.31 7.64 8.05
C PHE A 21 -6.70 7.89 7.43
N MET A 22 -7.16 7.03 6.53
CA MET A 22 -8.48 7.14 5.91
C MET A 22 -9.62 6.95 6.90
N TRP A 23 -9.41 6.12 7.93
CA TRP A 23 -10.35 5.93 9.02
C TRP A 23 -10.67 7.27 9.69
N PHE A 24 -9.64 8.00 10.13
CA PHE A 24 -9.82 9.29 10.78
C PHE A 24 -10.23 10.43 9.82
N VAL A 25 -9.81 10.37 8.55
CA VAL A 25 -10.10 11.44 7.57
C VAL A 25 -11.53 11.39 7.06
N SER A 26 -12.05 10.21 6.73
CA SER A 26 -13.29 10.11 5.96
C SER A 26 -14.18 8.93 6.37
N TRP A 27 -13.60 7.75 6.58
CA TRP A 27 -14.41 6.53 6.73
C TRP A 27 -15.18 6.49 8.06
N GLN A 28 -14.63 7.05 9.14
CA GLN A 28 -15.34 7.24 10.40
C GLN A 28 -16.56 8.15 10.22
N ALA A 29 -16.42 9.26 9.48
CA ALA A 29 -17.51 10.20 9.23
C ALA A 29 -18.60 9.62 8.30
N GLN A 30 -18.23 8.66 7.44
CA GLN A 30 -19.15 8.00 6.51
C GLN A 30 -19.83 6.75 7.10
N GLY A 31 -19.52 6.37 8.35
CA GLY A 31 -20.06 5.15 8.96
C GLY A 31 -19.68 3.88 8.19
N LYS A 32 -18.55 3.87 7.50
CA LYS A 32 -18.11 2.72 6.69
C LYS A 32 -17.81 1.52 7.59
N GLU A 33 -18.22 0.35 7.14
CA GLU A 33 -17.87 -0.90 7.82
C GLU A 33 -16.35 -1.10 7.90
N ILE A 34 -15.88 -1.46 9.10
CA ILE A 34 -14.47 -1.71 9.39
C ILE A 34 -13.92 -2.81 8.49
N GLY A 35 -14.70 -3.86 8.20
CA GLY A 35 -14.28 -4.94 7.30
C GLY A 35 -13.95 -4.44 5.89
N LEU A 36 -14.82 -3.60 5.33
CA LEU A 36 -14.62 -3.01 4.01
C LEU A 36 -13.42 -2.06 3.98
N ALA A 37 -13.23 -1.27 5.05
CA ALA A 37 -12.09 -0.39 5.23
C ALA A 37 -10.75 -1.16 5.22
N VAL A 38 -10.70 -2.31 5.90
CA VAL A 38 -9.51 -3.18 5.93
C VAL A 38 -9.22 -3.78 4.55
N VAL A 39 -10.24 -4.24 3.83
CA VAL A 39 -10.05 -4.78 2.47
C VAL A 39 -9.54 -3.68 1.52
N MET A 40 -10.15 -2.49 1.57
CA MET A 40 -9.73 -1.35 0.75
C MET A 40 -8.30 -0.91 1.04
N SER A 41 -7.88 -0.90 2.31
CA SER A 41 -6.52 -0.51 2.69
C SER A 41 -5.48 -1.54 2.24
N LEU A 42 -5.79 -2.83 2.35
CA LEU A 42 -4.95 -3.92 1.83
C LEU A 42 -4.80 -3.84 0.31
N TYR A 43 -5.89 -3.59 -0.41
CA TYR A 43 -5.84 -3.38 -1.87
C TYR A 43 -4.99 -2.16 -2.26
N ALA A 44 -5.16 -1.03 -1.57
CA ALA A 44 -4.37 0.17 -1.80
C ALA A 44 -2.88 -0.09 -1.61
N GLY A 45 -2.51 -0.86 -0.58
CA GLY A 45 -1.12 -1.25 -0.36
C GLY A 45 -0.55 -2.15 -1.45
N LEU A 46 -1.34 -3.07 -2.02
CA LEU A 46 -0.88 -3.90 -3.14
C LEU A 46 -0.56 -3.05 -4.37
N ILE A 47 -1.45 -2.09 -4.68
CA ILE A 47 -1.28 -1.15 -5.79
C ILE A 47 -0.04 -0.28 -5.57
N TYR A 48 0.13 0.25 -4.36
CA TYR A 48 1.32 1.05 -4.01
C TYR A 48 2.62 0.26 -4.23
N GLN A 49 2.67 -0.99 -3.78
CA GLN A 49 3.85 -1.83 -3.90
C GLN A 49 4.13 -2.22 -5.37
N ALA A 50 3.08 -2.45 -6.16
CA ALA A 50 3.19 -2.69 -7.61
C ALA A 50 3.77 -1.45 -8.32
N LEU A 51 3.26 -0.25 -8.00
CA LEU A 51 3.75 1.01 -8.55
C LEU A 51 5.21 1.27 -8.16
N MET A 52 5.57 1.09 -6.89
CA MET A 52 6.96 1.24 -6.44
C MET A 52 7.92 0.29 -7.18
N THR A 53 7.49 -0.95 -7.42
CA THR A 53 8.28 -1.93 -8.17
C THR A 53 8.44 -1.50 -9.63
N MET A 54 7.37 -0.99 -10.25
CA MET A 54 7.40 -0.48 -11.62
C MET A 54 8.27 0.77 -11.75
N VAL A 55 8.17 1.72 -10.83
CA VAL A 55 8.98 2.94 -10.78
C VAL A 55 10.45 2.60 -10.54
N ALA A 56 10.76 1.68 -9.63
CA ALA A 56 12.13 1.22 -9.40
C ALA A 56 12.71 0.60 -10.69
N ARG A 57 11.91 -0.20 -11.40
CA ARG A 57 12.30 -0.81 -12.68
C ARG A 57 12.48 0.24 -13.79
N TYR A 58 11.64 1.26 -13.82
CA TYR A 58 11.75 2.39 -14.75
C TYR A 58 13.00 3.24 -14.47
N LYS A 59 13.26 3.56 -13.20
CA LYS A 59 14.45 4.31 -12.77
C LYS A 59 15.74 3.53 -13.05
N ALA A 60 15.74 2.22 -12.82
CA ALA A 60 16.89 1.36 -13.14
C ALA A 60 17.20 1.36 -14.65
N ARG A 61 16.16 1.32 -15.50
CA ARG A 61 16.33 1.44 -16.97
C ARG A 61 16.86 2.81 -17.38
N LYS A 62 16.38 3.88 -16.75
CA LYS A 62 16.83 5.25 -17.03
C LYS A 62 18.26 5.53 -16.55
N SER A 63 18.72 4.84 -15.50
CA SER A 63 20.09 4.98 -14.99
C SER A 63 21.12 4.12 -15.72
N GLN A 64 20.68 3.25 -16.64
CA GLN A 64 21.55 2.41 -17.48
C GLN A 64 21.70 2.94 -18.92
N ALA A 65 21.10 4.09 -19.23
CA ALA A 65 21.26 4.82 -20.49
C ALA A 65 22.03 6.11 -20.24
#